data_AF-T0YXL0-F1
#
_entry.id   AF-T0YXL0-F1
#
_cell.length_a   1.000
_cell.length_b   1.000
_cell.length_c   1.000
_cell.angle_alpha   90.00
_cell.angle_beta   90.00
_cell.angle_gamma   90.00
#
_symmetry.space_group_name_H-M   'P 1'
#
loop_
_entity.id
_entity.type
_entity.pdbx_description
1 polymer ?
#
loop_
_entity_poly.entity_id
_entity_poly.type
_entity_poly.pdbx_seq_one_letter_code
_entity_poly.pdbx_strand_id
1 'polypeptide(L)'
;MLSQSFHSLLVAAEEVRGPAATSYTIGGSVSGLTASGLTLTDNGGDTLTVPAGATSFTFSQVLQSGATYDVAVSAQPSNEQCAVSSASGTVAGNVSTVAVACTPLYTIGGAVSGLSAAGLVLELNGQYSLSVPANASSYIF
;
A
#
# COMPACT_ATOMS: atom_id res chain seq x y z
N MET A 1 -77.02 -14.96 -7.78
CA MET A 1 -75.81 -14.44 -8.44
C MET A 1 -74.61 -15.05 -7.73
N LEU A 2 -73.77 -15.75 -8.48
CA LEU A 2 -72.61 -16.51 -8.02
C LEU A 2 -71.46 -15.58 -7.59
N SER A 3 -70.67 -15.98 -6.59
CA SER A 3 -69.22 -15.67 -6.60
C SER A 3 -68.46 -16.72 -5.79
N GLN A 4 -67.79 -17.62 -6.49
CA GLN A 4 -66.87 -18.61 -5.97
C GLN A 4 -65.43 -18.09 -5.95
N SER A 5 -64.62 -18.71 -5.10
CA SER A 5 -63.19 -19.03 -5.25
C SER A 5 -62.09 -17.95 -5.14
N PHE A 6 -61.24 -18.19 -4.12
CA PHE A 6 -59.78 -18.21 -4.09
C PHE A 6 -59.02 -17.65 -5.31
N HIS A 7 -58.02 -16.79 -5.06
CA HIS A 7 -56.59 -17.03 -5.29
C HIS A 7 -55.78 -15.73 -5.19
N SER A 8 -54.60 -15.83 -4.57
CA SER A 8 -53.43 -14.97 -4.80
C SER A 8 -53.49 -13.55 -4.23
N LEU A 9 -52.44 -13.01 -3.61
CA LEU A 9 -51.03 -13.38 -3.62
C LEU A 9 -50.43 -12.90 -2.29
N LEU A 10 -49.76 -13.80 -1.57
CA LEU A 10 -48.70 -13.42 -0.65
C LEU A 10 -47.61 -12.79 -1.52
N VAL A 11 -47.54 -11.46 -1.62
CA VAL A 11 -46.32 -10.81 -2.12
C VAL A 11 -45.30 -10.98 -1.00
N ALA A 12 -44.59 -12.11 -1.04
CA ALA A 12 -43.26 -12.13 -0.49
C ALA A 12 -42.53 -10.95 -1.13
N ALA A 13 -41.88 -10.12 -0.33
CA ALA A 13 -40.80 -9.31 -0.83
C ALA A 13 -39.73 -10.31 -1.30
N GLU A 14 -39.84 -10.77 -2.54
CA GLU A 14 -38.68 -11.17 -3.30
C GLU A 14 -37.86 -9.90 -3.42
N GLU A 15 -36.98 -9.68 -2.45
CA GLU A 15 -35.71 -9.07 -2.80
C GLU A 15 -35.22 -9.86 -3.99
N VAL A 16 -35.21 -9.23 -5.17
CA VAL A 16 -34.56 -9.75 -6.35
C VAL A 16 -33.13 -9.97 -5.90
N ARG A 17 -32.81 -11.19 -5.45
CA ARG A 17 -31.45 -11.60 -5.14
C ARG A 17 -30.78 -11.60 -6.50
N GLY A 18 -30.26 -10.44 -6.89
CA GLY A 18 -29.34 -10.31 -8.00
C GLY A 18 -28.28 -11.40 -7.85
N PRO A 19 -27.71 -11.92 -8.95
CA PRO A 19 -26.73 -12.98 -8.89
C PRO A 19 -25.72 -12.65 -7.79
N ALA A 20 -25.58 -13.56 -6.81
CA ALA A 20 -24.76 -13.34 -5.64
C ALA A 20 -23.38 -12.86 -6.10
N ALA A 21 -23.03 -11.63 -5.75
CA ALA A 21 -21.80 -11.04 -6.24
C ALA A 21 -20.62 -11.89 -5.74
N THR A 22 -19.87 -12.46 -6.68
CA THR A 22 -18.63 -13.16 -6.38
C THR A 22 -17.59 -12.13 -5.95
N SER A 23 -17.08 -12.30 -4.73
CA SER A 23 -15.99 -11.48 -4.20
C SER A 23 -14.67 -12.25 -4.24
N TYR A 24 -13.57 -11.52 -4.38
CA TYR A 24 -12.23 -12.05 -4.54
C TYR A 24 -11.24 -11.31 -3.64
N THR A 25 -10.16 -11.99 -3.27
CA THR A 25 -9.09 -11.40 -2.46
C THR A 25 -8.10 -10.61 -3.32
N ILE A 26 -7.50 -9.61 -2.69
CA ILE A 26 -6.36 -8.86 -3.26
C ILE A 26 -5.12 -9.19 -2.43
N GLY A 27 -4.04 -9.59 -3.09
CA GLY A 27 -2.81 -9.99 -2.45
C GLY A 27 -1.65 -10.07 -3.44
N GLY A 28 -0.52 -10.53 -2.93
CA GLY A 28 0.72 -10.45 -3.68
C GLY A 28 1.93 -11.04 -3.01
N SER A 29 3.07 -10.86 -3.67
CA SER A 29 4.39 -11.24 -3.16
C SER A 29 5.13 -10.04 -2.57
N VAL A 30 6.02 -10.33 -1.63
CA VAL A 30 6.91 -9.37 -0.98
C VAL A 30 8.34 -9.87 -1.11
N SER A 31 9.25 -8.98 -1.45
CA SER A 31 10.68 -9.29 -1.59
C SER A 31 11.53 -8.18 -0.98
N GLY A 32 12.66 -8.56 -0.37
CA GLY A 32 13.62 -7.62 0.21
C GLY A 32 13.18 -6.91 1.49
N LEU A 33 11.98 -7.21 2.03
CA LEU A 33 11.50 -6.62 3.28
C LEU A 33 12.19 -7.28 4.48
N THR A 34 13.17 -6.59 5.07
CA THR A 34 13.87 -7.06 6.27
C THR A 34 13.58 -6.21 7.49
N ALA A 35 13.07 -4.98 7.29
CA ALA A 35 12.72 -4.07 8.37
C ALA A 35 11.21 -4.01 8.64
N SER A 36 10.85 -3.58 9.85
CA SER A 36 9.45 -3.37 10.25
C SER A 36 8.95 -1.98 9.85
N GLY A 37 7.62 -1.85 9.78
CA GLY A 37 6.95 -0.57 9.52
C GLY A 37 6.25 -0.48 8.16
N LEU A 38 6.45 -1.45 7.26
CA LEU A 38 5.73 -1.48 5.99
C LEU A 38 4.22 -1.60 6.23
N THR A 39 3.48 -0.65 5.69
CA THR A 39 2.02 -0.68 5.64
C THR A 39 1.56 -0.45 4.20
N LEU A 40 0.66 -1.30 3.74
CA LEU A 40 0.02 -1.20 2.43
C LEU A 40 -1.43 -0.74 2.62
N THR A 41 -1.99 -0.08 1.61
CA THR A 41 -3.41 0.21 1.54
C THR A 41 -3.97 -0.24 0.21
N ASP A 42 -5.21 -0.73 0.19
CA ASP A 42 -6.00 -0.90 -1.03
C ASP A 42 -7.12 0.14 -1.07
N ASN A 43 -7.22 0.83 -2.21
CA ASN A 43 -8.22 1.87 -2.49
C ASN A 43 -8.29 2.98 -1.40
N GLY A 44 -7.20 3.19 -0.66
CA GLY A 44 -7.10 4.15 0.45
C GLY A 44 -7.94 3.81 1.70
N GLY A 45 -8.54 2.61 1.76
CA GLY A 45 -9.48 2.21 2.81
C GLY A 45 -9.03 0.99 3.60
N ASP A 46 -8.75 -0.13 2.93
CA ASP A 46 -8.23 -1.32 3.61
C ASP A 46 -6.74 -1.11 3.86
N THR A 47 -6.28 -1.29 5.09
CA THR A 47 -4.90 -1.05 5.51
C THR A 47 -4.32 -2.32 6.11
N LEU A 48 -3.15 -2.72 5.63
CA LEU A 48 -2.47 -3.94 6.02
C LEU A 48 -1.03 -3.66 6.44
N THR A 49 -0.71 -3.93 7.71
CA THR A 49 0.70 -3.99 8.16
C THR A 49 1.32 -5.30 7.68
N VAL A 50 2.45 -5.21 6.99
CA VAL A 50 3.20 -6.37 6.50
C VAL A 50 4.39 -6.63 7.43
N PRO A 51 4.47 -7.78 8.12
CA PRO A 51 5.59 -8.09 9.02
C PRO A 51 6.94 -8.17 8.29
N ALA A 52 8.01 -7.79 8.97
CA ALA A 52 9.38 -7.98 8.48
C ALA A 52 9.64 -9.45 8.13
N GLY A 53 10.32 -9.71 7.01
CA GLY A 53 10.60 -11.06 6.52
C GLY A 53 9.40 -11.77 5.86
N ALA A 54 8.23 -11.12 5.75
CA ALA A 54 7.12 -11.67 4.98
C ALA A 54 7.48 -11.79 3.49
N THR A 55 6.99 -12.86 2.87
CA THR A 55 7.19 -13.13 1.42
C THR A 55 5.91 -12.99 0.61
N SER A 56 4.77 -12.78 1.28
CA SER A 56 3.46 -12.56 0.69
C SER A 56 2.57 -11.73 1.60
N PHE A 57 1.50 -11.18 1.02
CA PHE A 57 0.46 -10.46 1.74
C PHE A 57 -0.90 -10.71 1.12
N THR A 58 -1.97 -10.50 1.88
CA THR A 58 -3.35 -10.55 1.39
C THR A 58 -4.19 -9.59 2.23
N PHE A 59 -4.93 -8.71 1.57
CA PHE A 59 -5.88 -7.80 2.20
C PHE A 59 -7.06 -8.56 2.79
N SER A 60 -7.62 -8.04 3.88
CA SER A 60 -8.72 -8.69 4.58
C SER A 60 -10.06 -8.40 3.90
N GLN A 61 -10.19 -7.23 3.29
CA GLN A 61 -11.34 -6.86 2.50
C GLN A 61 -11.31 -7.58 1.15
N VAL A 62 -12.41 -8.25 0.85
CA VAL A 62 -12.66 -8.82 -0.48
C VAL A 62 -13.38 -7.80 -1.35
N LEU A 63 -13.06 -7.78 -2.64
CA LEU A 63 -13.69 -6.91 -3.61
C LEU A 63 -14.60 -7.70 -4.55
N GLN A 64 -15.72 -7.12 -4.95
CA GLN A 64 -16.65 -7.74 -5.89
C GLN A 64 -16.02 -7.84 -7.28
N SER A 65 -16.42 -8.85 -8.06
CA SER A 65 -16.10 -8.92 -9.49
C SER A 65 -16.48 -7.61 -10.20
N GLY A 66 -15.56 -7.09 -11.01
CA GLY A 66 -15.70 -5.81 -11.71
C GLY A 66 -15.30 -4.57 -10.91
N ALA A 67 -15.04 -4.69 -9.60
CA ALA A 67 -14.50 -3.59 -8.80
C ALA A 67 -13.03 -3.30 -9.18
N THR A 68 -12.56 -2.10 -8.89
CA THR A 68 -11.16 -1.72 -9.04
C THR A 68 -10.40 -1.90 -7.73
N TYR A 69 -9.11 -2.22 -7.83
CA TYR A 69 -8.18 -2.19 -6.72
C TYR A 69 -7.05 -1.19 -7.02
N ASP A 70 -6.46 -0.63 -5.96
CA ASP A 70 -5.33 0.30 -6.04
C ASP A 70 -4.48 0.17 -4.77
N VAL A 71 -3.43 -0.65 -4.88
CA VAL A 71 -2.51 -0.98 -3.80
C VAL A 71 -1.37 0.03 -3.74
N ALA A 72 -1.26 0.75 -2.63
CA ALA A 72 -0.20 1.71 -2.38
C ALA A 72 0.57 1.40 -1.09
N VAL A 73 1.83 1.86 -1.00
CA VAL A 73 2.54 1.93 0.28
C VAL A 73 2.04 3.14 1.05
N SER A 74 1.36 2.91 2.17
CA SER A 74 0.91 3.98 3.07
C SER A 74 1.97 4.36 4.12
N ALA A 75 2.85 3.43 4.49
CA ALA A 75 4.01 3.70 5.34
C ALA A 75 5.21 2.85 4.91
N GLN A 76 6.38 3.48 4.78
CA GLN A 76 7.63 2.80 4.47
C GLN A 76 8.22 2.14 5.73
N PRO A 77 8.86 0.96 5.60
CA PRO A 77 9.62 0.36 6.69
C PRO A 77 10.86 1.20 7.05
N SER A 78 11.43 0.92 8.22
CA SER A 78 12.65 1.61 8.68
C SER A 78 13.85 1.24 7.82
N ASN A 79 14.64 2.22 7.37
CA ASN A 79 15.87 2.01 6.58
C ASN A 79 15.68 1.18 5.29
N GLU A 80 14.47 1.16 4.73
CA GLU A 80 14.13 0.46 3.49
C GLU A 80 13.12 1.29 2.71
N GLN A 81 13.18 1.18 1.38
CA GLN A 81 12.20 1.77 0.47
C GLN A 81 11.54 0.65 -0.32
N CYS A 82 10.22 0.54 -0.19
CA CYS A 82 9.39 -0.41 -0.91
C CYS A 82 8.64 0.27 -2.06
N ALA A 83 8.60 -0.41 -3.20
CA ALA A 83 7.80 -0.04 -4.36
C ALA A 83 6.80 -1.16 -4.70
N VAL A 84 5.63 -0.77 -5.19
CA VAL A 84 4.58 -1.71 -5.63
C VAL A 84 4.51 -1.71 -7.15
N SER A 85 4.39 -2.89 -7.73
CA SER A 85 4.12 -3.11 -9.15
C SER A 85 2.84 -3.92 -9.34
N SER A 86 2.20 -3.78 -10.50
CA SER A 86 0.84 -4.27 -10.73
C SER A 86 -0.16 -3.76 -9.68
N ALA A 87 0.07 -2.53 -9.20
CA ALA A 87 -0.59 -1.92 -8.05
C ALA A 87 -2.09 -1.74 -8.25
N SER A 88 -2.56 -1.56 -9.48
CA SER A 88 -3.98 -1.31 -9.76
C SER A 88 -4.52 -2.18 -10.90
N GLY A 89 -5.83 -2.36 -10.91
CA GLY A 89 -6.52 -3.16 -11.92
C GLY A 89 -8.00 -3.38 -11.61
N THR A 90 -8.65 -4.22 -12.42
CA THR A 90 -10.04 -4.64 -12.22
C THR A 90 -10.09 -6.10 -11.78
N VAL A 91 -10.93 -6.37 -10.79
CA VAL A 91 -11.10 -7.70 -10.21
C VAL A 91 -11.92 -8.58 -11.15
N ALA A 92 -11.29 -9.61 -11.70
CA ALA A 92 -11.97 -10.68 -12.45
C ALA A 92 -11.85 -12.05 -11.76
N GLY A 93 -11.15 -12.10 -10.63
CA GLY A 93 -10.76 -13.30 -9.90
C GLY A 93 -9.88 -12.91 -8.70
N ASN A 94 -9.36 -13.89 -7.97
CA ASN A 94 -8.37 -13.64 -6.91
C ASN A 94 -7.13 -12.99 -7.52
N VAL A 95 -6.75 -11.82 -6.99
CA VAL A 95 -5.58 -11.08 -7.44
C VAL A 95 -4.41 -11.47 -6.55
N SER A 96 -3.38 -12.09 -7.13
CA SER A 96 -2.12 -12.46 -6.46
C SER A 96 -0.89 -11.90 -7.17
N THR A 97 -1.10 -11.02 -8.15
CA THR A 97 -0.07 -10.50 -9.07
C THR A 97 0.58 -9.22 -8.59
N VAL A 98 0.10 -8.62 -7.50
CA VAL A 98 0.72 -7.43 -6.92
C VAL A 98 2.09 -7.83 -6.37
N ALA A 99 3.13 -7.09 -6.71
CA ALA A 99 4.47 -7.39 -6.23
C ALA A 99 5.06 -6.18 -5.51
N VAL A 100 5.51 -6.40 -4.27
CA VAL A 100 6.19 -5.42 -3.44
C VAL A 100 7.67 -5.77 -3.38
N ALA A 101 8.51 -4.81 -3.76
CA ALA A 101 9.96 -4.95 -3.73
C ALA A 101 10.56 -3.85 -2.84
N CYS A 102 11.28 -4.26 -1.81
CA CYS A 102 11.94 -3.39 -0.85
C CYS A 102 13.46 -3.41 -1.05
N THR A 103 14.07 -2.23 -0.97
CA THR A 103 15.52 -2.05 -1.08
C THR A 103 16.05 -1.29 0.14
N PRO A 104 17.18 -1.71 0.72
CA PRO A 104 17.81 -0.98 1.82
C PRO A 104 18.13 0.47 1.45
N LEU A 105 17.92 1.37 2.41
CA LEU A 105 18.34 2.76 2.35
C LEU A 105 19.66 2.93 3.11
N TYR A 106 20.56 3.74 2.55
CA TYR A 106 21.84 4.07 3.15
C TYR A 106 21.96 5.57 3.32
N THR A 107 22.36 6.01 4.51
CA THR A 107 22.63 7.42 4.80
C THR A 107 24.08 7.75 4.51
N ILE A 108 24.33 8.93 3.93
CA ILE A 108 25.68 9.40 3.63
C ILE A 108 25.99 10.55 4.57
N GLY A 109 26.89 10.32 5.52
CA GLY A 109 27.26 11.35 6.49
C GLY A 109 28.76 11.42 6.75
N GLY A 110 29.16 12.44 7.50
CA GLY A 110 30.55 12.65 7.87
C GLY A 110 30.71 13.61 9.05
N ALA A 111 31.93 13.66 9.59
CA ALA A 111 32.31 14.62 10.61
C ALA A 111 32.70 15.96 9.96
N VAL A 112 32.39 17.05 10.67
CA VAL A 112 32.76 18.43 10.31
C VAL A 112 33.64 18.98 11.42
N SER A 113 34.78 19.57 11.06
CA SER A 113 35.72 20.16 12.01
C SER A 113 36.21 21.51 11.52
N GLY A 114 36.33 22.47 12.44
CA GLY A 114 36.85 23.80 12.14
C GLY A 114 35.89 24.73 11.37
N LEU A 115 34.63 24.34 11.16
CA LEU A 115 33.66 25.19 10.50
C LEU A 115 33.16 26.29 11.45
N SER A 116 33.83 27.44 11.45
CA SER A 116 33.52 28.57 12.34
C SER A 116 32.53 29.58 11.75
N ALA A 117 32.28 29.52 10.44
CA ALA A 117 31.38 30.41 9.72
C ALA A 117 30.45 29.63 8.79
N ALA A 118 29.31 30.22 8.44
CA ALA A 118 28.36 29.64 7.49
C ALA A 118 28.88 29.74 6.05
N GLY A 119 28.31 28.96 5.14
CA GLY A 119 28.62 29.02 3.70
C GLY A 119 29.09 27.70 3.10
N LEU A 120 29.31 26.65 3.92
CA LEU A 120 29.54 25.30 3.41
C LEU A 120 28.23 24.71 2.90
N VAL A 121 28.17 24.43 1.60
CA VAL A 121 27.10 23.65 0.98
C VAL A 121 27.72 22.38 0.41
N LEU A 122 27.18 21.24 0.81
CA LEU A 122 27.53 19.95 0.27
C LEU A 122 26.51 19.56 -0.78
N GLU A 123 26.97 18.95 -1.87
CA GLU A 123 26.08 18.39 -2.89
C GLU A 123 26.29 16.89 -3.03
N LEU A 124 25.20 16.14 -3.01
CA LEU A 124 25.22 14.71 -3.29
C LEU A 124 24.60 14.46 -4.67
N ASN A 125 25.44 13.96 -5.57
CA ASN A 125 25.09 13.57 -6.95
C ASN A 125 24.39 14.68 -7.77
N GLY A 126 24.59 15.95 -7.42
CA GLY A 126 24.04 17.11 -8.14
C GLY A 126 22.51 17.28 -8.04
N GLN A 127 21.84 16.49 -7.20
CA GLN A 127 20.38 16.55 -6.98
C GLN A 127 20.03 16.99 -5.56
N TYR A 128 20.89 16.66 -4.58
CA TYR A 128 20.68 17.02 -3.19
C TYR A 128 21.71 18.07 -2.78
N SER A 129 21.24 19.19 -2.25
CA SER A 129 22.07 20.24 -1.68
C SER A 129 21.78 20.33 -0.17
N LEU A 130 22.84 20.26 0.63
CA LEU A 130 22.79 20.40 2.09
C LEU A 130 23.66 21.57 2.53
N SER A 131 23.04 22.61 3.09
CA SER A 131 23.78 23.68 3.78
C SER A 131 24.17 23.21 5.17
N VAL A 132 25.47 23.13 5.44
CA VAL A 132 26.00 22.77 6.76
C VAL A 132 26.17 24.04 7.61
N PRO A 133 25.49 24.16 8.76
CA PRO A 133 25.55 25.37 9.57
C PRO A 133 26.91 25.56 10.23
N ALA A 134 27.26 26.81 10.55
CA ALA A 134 28.45 27.12 11.34
C ALA A 134 28.44 26.33 12.66
N ASN A 135 29.61 25.84 13.07
CA ASN A 135 29.83 25.01 14.26
C ASN A 135 29.17 23.62 14.20
N ALA A 136 28.66 23.18 13.05
CA ALA A 136 28.28 21.78 12.88
C ALA A 136 29.49 20.87 13.11
N SER A 137 29.25 19.74 13.79
CA SER A 137 30.22 18.68 14.00
C SER A 137 30.00 17.48 13.07
N SER A 138 28.90 17.46 12.35
CA SER A 138 28.57 16.42 11.38
C SER A 138 27.58 16.89 10.32
N TYR A 139 27.42 16.10 9.27
CA TYR A 139 26.37 16.23 8.28
C TYR A 139 25.82 14.85 7.90
N ILE A 140 24.62 14.82 7.35
CA ILE A 140 23.97 13.63 6.81
C ILE A 140 23.13 14.04 5.59
N PHE A 141 23.28 13.30 4.51
CA PHE A 141 22.38 13.25 3.37
C PHE A 141 21.42 12.07 3.53
#